data_AF-A0A378KSF8-F1
#
_entry.id   AF-A0A378KSF8-F1
#
_cell.length_a   1.000
_cell.length_b   1.000
_cell.length_c   1.000
_cell.angle_alpha   90.00
_cell.angle_beta   90.00
_cell.angle_gamma   90.00
#
_symmetry.space_group_name_H-M   'P 1'
#
loop_
_entity.id
_entity.type
_entity.pdbx_description
1 polymer ?
#
loop_
_entity_poly.entity_id
_entity_poly.type
_entity_poly.pdbx_seq_one_letter_code
_entity_poly.pdbx_strand_id
1 'polypeptide(L)'
;MSYPMVYDLLNATGETLYMVITSTFFAVLLGLPLGTLLYSSKRIKPNPKMHKILSAIINVFRSIPFIILLVAIIPLTRLIVGTSIGMNAAIVPLTLGATPFFARLVDNVYQSLPSGLIETGYAMGASTGQIIYHILLPEAKPGLIHAITVTAITLVNYSAMAGTVGAGGLGTLAINYGYQRFNAGIMFSTVVVLIILVQLMQMGGDYLAKRFLHH
;
A
#
# COMPACT_ATOMS: atom_id res chain seq x y z
N MET A 1 -31.53 -9.57 7.84
CA MET A 1 -30.67 -9.95 6.70
C MET A 1 -31.01 -11.38 6.32
N SER A 2 -31.16 -11.72 5.04
CA SER A 2 -31.29 -13.13 4.65
C SER A 2 -29.96 -13.84 4.88
N TYR A 3 -29.97 -15.09 5.34
CA TYR A 3 -28.76 -15.92 5.51
C TYR A 3 -27.78 -15.87 4.32
N PRO A 4 -28.22 -15.94 3.04
CA PRO A 4 -27.31 -15.79 1.89
C PRO A 4 -26.60 -14.45 1.84
N MET A 5 -27.25 -13.35 2.25
CA MET A 5 -26.65 -12.01 2.21
C MET A 5 -25.49 -11.86 3.21
N VAL A 6 -25.59 -12.48 4.38
CA VAL A 6 -24.51 -12.45 5.39
C VAL A 6 -23.32 -13.27 4.90
N TYR A 7 -23.58 -14.43 4.29
CA TYR A 7 -22.54 -15.27 3.70
C TYR A 7 -21.77 -14.55 2.59
N ASP A 8 -22.48 -13.87 1.69
CA ASP A 8 -21.86 -13.09 0.61
C ASP A 8 -20.99 -11.95 1.14
N LEU A 9 -21.43 -11.26 2.20
CA LEU A 9 -20.65 -10.22 2.87
C LEU A 9 -19.37 -10.78 3.49
N LEU A 10 -19.44 -11.93 4.18
CA LEU A 10 -18.28 -12.55 4.81
C LEU A 10 -17.25 -13.01 3.76
N ASN A 11 -17.71 -13.64 2.68
CA ASN A 11 -16.83 -14.03 1.58
C ASN A 11 -16.17 -12.81 0.93
N ALA A 12 -16.96 -11.81 0.57
CA ALA A 12 -16.45 -10.58 -0.02
C ALA A 12 -15.44 -9.87 0.89
N THR A 13 -15.65 -9.91 2.21
CA THR A 13 -14.69 -9.38 3.19
C THR A 13 -13.37 -10.17 3.15
N GLY A 14 -13.44 -11.50 3.12
CA GLY A 14 -12.26 -12.37 3.00
C GLY A 14 -11.47 -12.12 1.73
N GLU A 15 -12.15 -11.97 0.59
CA GLU A 15 -11.53 -11.64 -0.70
C GLU A 15 -10.84 -10.27 -0.68
N THR A 16 -11.47 -9.25 -0.08
CA THR A 16 -10.86 -7.93 0.12
C THR A 16 -9.62 -8.01 1.01
N LEU A 17 -9.71 -8.71 2.15
CA LEU A 17 -8.56 -8.89 3.04
C LEU A 17 -7.40 -9.62 2.35
N TYR A 18 -7.69 -10.67 1.59
CA TYR A 18 -6.69 -11.40 0.83
C TYR A 18 -5.94 -10.50 -0.16
N MET A 19 -6.68 -9.71 -0.96
CA MET A 19 -6.09 -8.76 -1.90
C MET A 19 -5.24 -7.71 -1.17
N VAL A 20 -5.79 -7.10 -0.11
CA VAL A 20 -5.11 -6.02 0.63
C VAL A 20 -3.84 -6.51 1.30
N ILE A 21 -3.88 -7.65 2.00
CA ILE A 21 -2.72 -8.19 2.70
C ILE A 21 -1.62 -8.55 1.70
N THR A 22 -1.98 -9.27 0.63
CA THR A 22 -1.01 -9.74 -0.37
C THR A 22 -0.38 -8.57 -1.14
N SER A 23 -1.20 -7.61 -1.59
CA SER A 23 -0.69 -6.42 -2.26
C SER A 23 0.10 -5.51 -1.35
N THR A 24 -0.26 -5.40 -0.06
CA THR A 24 0.53 -4.64 0.93
C THR A 24 1.90 -5.29 1.08
N PHE A 25 1.97 -6.61 1.23
CA PHE A 25 3.23 -7.33 1.36
C PHE A 25 4.17 -7.04 0.19
N PHE A 26 3.70 -7.19 -1.05
CA PHE A 26 4.53 -6.92 -2.23
C PHE A 26 4.85 -5.43 -2.39
N ALA A 27 3.90 -4.53 -2.09
CA ALA A 27 4.15 -3.09 -2.13
C ALA A 27 5.21 -2.65 -1.11
N VAL A 28 5.26 -3.28 0.07
CA VAL A 28 6.32 -3.05 1.06
C VAL A 28 7.65 -3.63 0.58
N LEU A 29 7.64 -4.85 0.06
CA LEU A 29 8.83 -5.53 -0.46
C LEU A 29 9.53 -4.72 -1.56
N LEU A 30 8.75 -4.10 -2.46
CA LEU A 30 9.27 -3.30 -3.57
C LEU A 30 9.46 -1.83 -3.20
N GLY A 31 8.53 -1.26 -2.44
CA GLY A 31 8.48 0.16 -2.12
C GLY A 31 9.45 0.57 -1.03
N LEU A 32 9.77 -0.30 -0.06
CA LEU A 32 10.76 0.02 0.98
C LEU A 32 12.17 0.19 0.39
N PRO A 33 12.70 -0.72 -0.45
CA PRO A 33 13.96 -0.49 -1.15
C PRO A 33 13.91 0.75 -2.04
N LEU A 34 12.82 0.94 -2.80
CA LEU A 34 12.67 2.07 -3.71
C LEU A 34 12.69 3.43 -2.97
N GLY A 35 11.96 3.54 -1.87
CA GLY A 35 11.94 4.74 -1.03
C GLY A 35 13.27 5.00 -0.33
N THR A 36 13.93 3.93 0.12
CA THR A 36 15.27 4.02 0.73
C THR A 36 16.32 4.46 -0.28
N LEU A 37 16.27 3.96 -1.52
CA LEU A 37 17.13 4.41 -2.61
C LEU A 37 16.85 5.87 -2.98
N LEU A 38 15.58 6.28 -3.04
CA LEU A 38 15.19 7.67 -3.30
C LEU A 38 15.80 8.63 -2.28
N TYR A 39 15.65 8.31 -0.98
CA TYR A 39 16.22 9.11 0.11
C TYR A 39 17.75 9.09 0.13
N SER A 40 18.34 7.89 0.02
CA SER A 40 19.80 7.69 0.05
C SER A 40 20.49 8.43 -1.09
N SER A 41 19.91 8.42 -2.30
CA SER A 41 20.43 9.15 -3.47
C SER A 41 20.44 10.67 -3.30
N LYS A 42 19.75 11.21 -2.29
CA LYS A 42 19.74 12.64 -1.96
C LYS A 42 20.62 12.98 -0.75
N ARG A 43 20.62 12.15 0.29
CA ARG A 43 21.20 12.49 1.61
C ARG A 43 22.42 11.68 2.02
N ILE A 44 22.45 10.38 1.74
CA ILE A 44 23.50 9.47 2.24
C ILE A 44 24.60 9.32 1.17
N LYS A 45 24.22 8.93 -0.05
CA LYS A 45 25.15 8.84 -1.18
C LYS A 45 24.61 9.70 -2.32
N PRO A 46 24.87 11.03 -2.29
CA PRO A 46 24.31 11.97 -3.25
C PRO A 46 24.60 11.56 -4.69
N ASN A 47 23.53 11.31 -5.45
CA ASN A 47 23.57 11.08 -6.89
C ASN A 47 22.36 11.79 -7.51
N PRO A 48 22.53 13.06 -7.96
CA PRO A 48 21.42 13.88 -8.41
C PRO A 48 20.72 13.30 -9.66
N LYS A 49 21.45 12.57 -10.51
CA LYS A 49 20.87 11.90 -11.69
C LYS A 49 19.94 10.77 -11.25
N MET A 50 20.42 9.89 -10.37
CA MET A 50 19.61 8.78 -9.84
C MET A 50 18.38 9.29 -9.08
N HIS A 51 18.56 10.29 -8.22
CA HIS A 51 17.45 10.90 -7.50
C HIS A 51 16.39 11.48 -8.45
N LYS A 52 16.81 12.22 -9.48
CA LYS A 52 15.89 12.80 -10.47
C LYS A 52 15.11 11.73 -11.23
N ILE A 53 15.78 10.65 -11.67
CA ILE A 53 15.14 9.54 -12.39
C ILE A 53 14.14 8.81 -11.49
N LEU A 54 14.55 8.41 -10.27
CA LEU A 54 13.67 7.71 -9.33
C LEU A 54 12.46 8.57 -8.96
N SER A 55 12.69 9.85 -8.64
CA SER A 55 11.63 10.81 -8.33
C SER A 55 10.67 10.97 -9.51
N ALA A 56 11.18 11.11 -10.73
CA ALA A 56 10.35 11.21 -11.94
C ALA A 56 9.48 9.96 -12.13
N ILE A 57 10.05 8.75 -12.04
CA ILE A 57 9.32 7.50 -12.16
C ILE A 57 8.21 7.42 -11.10
N ILE A 58 8.55 7.62 -9.83
CA ILE A 58 7.59 7.58 -8.72
C ILE A 58 6.46 8.60 -8.92
N ASN A 59 6.79 9.82 -9.33
CA ASN A 59 5.79 10.86 -9.54
C ASN A 59 4.88 10.55 -10.73
N VAL A 60 5.41 10.00 -11.83
CA VAL A 60 4.60 9.59 -12.99
C VAL A 60 3.57 8.55 -12.58
N PHE A 61 3.98 7.45 -11.94
CA PHE A 61 3.04 6.41 -11.50
C PHE A 61 2.02 6.93 -10.49
N ARG A 62 2.43 7.81 -9.55
CA ARG A 62 1.51 8.41 -8.56
C ARG A 62 0.53 9.41 -9.17
N SER A 63 0.85 9.99 -10.32
CA SER A 63 -0.03 10.96 -11.00
C SER A 63 -1.16 10.27 -11.77
N ILE A 64 -1.02 8.97 -12.07
CA ILE A 64 -2.04 8.19 -12.77
C ILE A 64 -3.10 7.75 -11.74
N PRO A 65 -4.37 8.15 -11.89
CA PRO A 65 -5.44 7.65 -11.04
C PRO A 65 -5.51 6.13 -11.06
N PHE A 66 -5.71 5.51 -9.90
CA PHE A 66 -5.65 4.05 -9.76
C PHE A 66 -6.59 3.32 -10.72
N ILE A 67 -7.81 3.82 -10.93
CA ILE A 67 -8.77 3.21 -11.87
C ILE A 67 -8.23 3.16 -13.32
N ILE A 68 -7.48 4.19 -13.73
CA ILE A 68 -6.86 4.24 -15.07
C ILE A 68 -5.67 3.27 -15.11
N LEU A 69 -4.84 3.25 -14.06
CA LEU A 69 -3.70 2.36 -13.94
C LEU A 69 -4.12 0.88 -13.99
N LEU A 70 -5.21 0.54 -13.30
CA LEU A 70 -5.81 -0.80 -13.25
C LEU A 70 -6.10 -1.33 -14.66
N VAL A 71 -6.72 -0.51 -15.50
CA VAL A 71 -7.04 -0.88 -16.89
C VAL A 71 -5.78 -0.90 -17.76
N ALA A 72 -4.88 0.08 -17.60
CA ALA A 72 -3.65 0.17 -18.38
C ALA A 72 -2.70 -1.03 -18.17
N ILE A 73 -2.73 -1.65 -16.99
CA ILE A 73 -1.86 -2.78 -16.63
C ILE A 73 -2.43 -4.14 -17.09
N ILE A 74 -3.67 -4.22 -17.61
CA ILE A 74 -4.31 -5.49 -18.05
C ILE A 74 -3.39 -6.39 -18.91
N PRO A 75 -2.67 -5.89 -19.94
CA PRO A 75 -1.79 -6.73 -20.74
C PRO A 75 -0.68 -7.37 -19.91
N LEU A 76 -0.09 -6.61 -18.99
CA LEU A 76 0.95 -7.09 -18.07
C LEU A 76 0.38 -8.08 -17.06
N THR A 77 -0.82 -7.82 -16.51
CA THR A 77 -1.49 -8.75 -15.60
C THR A 77 -1.74 -10.10 -16.27
N ARG A 78 -2.21 -10.12 -17.52
CA ARG A 78 -2.40 -11.36 -18.28
C ARG A 78 -1.09 -12.10 -18.53
N LEU A 79 0.00 -11.38 -18.76
CA LEU A 79 1.32 -11.99 -18.95
C LEU A 79 1.82 -12.66 -17.66
N ILE A 80 1.60 -12.04 -16.50
CA ILE A 80 2.10 -12.55 -15.21
C ILE A 80 1.21 -13.67 -14.65
N VAL A 81 -0.12 -13.49 -14.70
CA VAL A 81 -1.10 -14.34 -14.00
C VAL A 81 -1.88 -15.25 -14.95
N GLY A 82 -1.82 -15.01 -16.26
CA GLY A 82 -2.58 -15.74 -17.28
C GLY A 82 -4.05 -15.29 -17.44
N THR A 83 -4.54 -14.40 -16.56
CA THR A 83 -5.91 -13.86 -16.60
C THR A 83 -5.95 -12.38 -16.22
N SER A 84 -7.01 -11.67 -16.61
CA SER A 84 -7.27 -10.28 -16.22
C SER A 84 -8.42 -10.12 -15.22
N ILE A 85 -9.01 -11.23 -14.76
CA ILE A 85 -10.20 -11.24 -13.89
C ILE A 85 -9.89 -12.06 -12.64
N GLY A 86 -10.48 -11.67 -11.52
CA GLY A 86 -10.37 -12.32 -10.22
C GLY A 86 -9.30 -11.72 -9.30
N MET A 87 -9.29 -12.18 -8.05
CA MET A 87 -8.45 -11.62 -6.99
C MET A 87 -6.96 -11.65 -7.34
N ASN A 88 -6.46 -12.77 -7.86
CA ASN A 88 -5.04 -12.93 -8.20
C ASN A 88 -4.60 -11.98 -9.32
N ALA A 89 -5.47 -11.72 -10.30
CA ALA A 89 -5.21 -10.73 -11.35
C ALA A 89 -5.19 -9.31 -10.77
N ALA A 90 -6.09 -8.99 -9.83
CA ALA A 90 -6.17 -7.67 -9.21
C ALA A 90 -4.94 -7.33 -8.33
N ILE A 91 -4.29 -8.33 -7.74
CA ILE A 91 -3.09 -8.11 -6.90
C ILE A 91 -1.97 -7.42 -7.68
N VAL A 92 -1.82 -7.67 -8.98
CA VAL A 92 -0.77 -7.08 -9.81
C VAL A 92 -0.89 -5.55 -9.91
N PRO A 93 -1.99 -4.96 -10.45
CA PRO A 93 -2.15 -3.51 -10.49
C PRO A 93 -2.22 -2.89 -9.10
N LEU A 94 -2.81 -3.57 -8.10
CA LEU A 94 -2.82 -3.12 -6.70
C LEU A 94 -1.39 -2.92 -6.17
N THR A 95 -0.53 -3.91 -6.36
CA THR A 95 0.89 -3.87 -5.95
C THR A 95 1.64 -2.78 -6.68
N LEU A 96 1.52 -2.71 -8.01
CA LEU A 96 2.23 -1.73 -8.83
C LEU A 96 1.78 -0.29 -8.56
N GLY A 97 0.50 -0.07 -8.27
CA GLY A 97 -0.03 1.23 -7.86
C GLY A 97 0.40 1.64 -6.45
N ALA A 98 0.44 0.70 -5.50
CA ALA A 98 0.82 0.98 -4.12
C ALA A 98 2.33 1.13 -3.92
N THR A 99 3.17 0.47 -4.72
CA THR A 99 4.64 0.50 -4.60
C THR A 99 5.24 1.93 -4.63
N PRO A 100 4.99 2.76 -5.66
CA PRO A 100 5.55 4.12 -5.72
C PRO A 100 4.90 5.06 -4.69
N PHE A 101 3.64 4.83 -4.35
CA PHE A 101 2.97 5.54 -3.26
C PHE A 101 3.67 5.29 -1.93
N PHE A 102 3.91 4.01 -1.59
CA PHE A 102 4.60 3.62 -0.36
C PHE A 102 6.06 4.07 -0.35
N ALA A 103 6.78 3.96 -1.46
CA ALA A 103 8.15 4.46 -1.58
C ALA A 103 8.26 5.96 -1.22
N ARG A 104 7.24 6.76 -1.57
CA ARG A 104 7.19 8.17 -1.19
C ARG A 104 6.89 8.37 0.29
N LEU A 105 6.03 7.54 0.90
CA LEU A 105 5.81 7.58 2.34
C LEU A 105 7.08 7.25 3.11
N VAL A 106 7.83 6.23 2.67
CA VAL A 106 9.14 5.86 3.21
C VAL A 106 10.12 7.04 3.14
N ASP A 107 10.24 7.69 1.98
CA ASP A 107 11.07 8.90 1.80
C ASP A 107 10.67 10.05 2.74
N ASN A 108 9.36 10.23 2.99
CA ASN A 108 8.87 11.24 3.94
C ASN A 108 9.23 10.88 5.39
N VAL A 109 9.09 9.61 5.78
CA VAL A 109 9.47 9.14 7.13
C VAL A 109 10.95 9.38 7.39
N TYR A 110 11.81 9.06 6.42
CA TYR A 110 13.25 9.34 6.58
C TYR A 110 13.58 10.84 6.62
N GLN A 111 12.79 11.68 5.95
CA GLN A 111 12.96 13.14 6.02
C GLN A 111 12.49 13.74 7.35
N SER A 112 11.58 13.09 8.08
CA SER A 112 11.15 13.54 9.41
C SER A 112 12.10 13.15 10.54
N LEU A 113 13.09 12.29 10.27
CA LEU A 113 14.08 11.91 11.27
C LEU A 113 15.04 13.08 11.60
N PRO A 114 15.61 13.11 12.82
CA PRO A 114 16.60 14.12 13.20
C PRO A 114 17.75 14.21 12.20
N SER A 115 18.07 15.43 11.76
CA SER A 115 19.05 15.65 10.70
C SER A 115 20.41 15.06 11.03
N GLY A 116 20.85 15.14 12.31
CA GLY A 116 22.18 14.72 12.77
C GLY A 116 22.44 13.21 12.86
N LEU A 117 21.45 12.35 12.61
CA LEU A 117 21.62 10.89 12.69
C LEU A 117 22.63 10.37 11.67
N ILE A 118 22.63 10.95 10.47
CA ILE A 118 23.49 10.51 9.36
C ILE A 118 24.94 10.96 9.61
N GLU A 119 25.14 12.20 10.04
CA GLU A 119 26.44 12.77 10.38
C GLU A 119 27.09 12.02 11.54
N THR A 120 26.29 11.62 12.54
CA THR A 120 26.76 10.78 13.65
C THR A 120 27.25 9.43 13.15
N GLY A 121 26.51 8.80 12.23
CA GLY A 121 26.93 7.56 11.57
C GLY A 121 28.27 7.70 10.85
N TYR A 122 28.46 8.78 10.09
CA TYR A 122 29.73 9.06 9.41
C TYR A 122 30.88 9.34 10.38
N ALA A 123 30.64 10.08 11.47
CA ALA A 123 31.64 10.36 12.50
C ALA A 123 32.13 9.08 13.19
N MET A 124 31.27 8.06 13.30
CA MET A 124 31.62 6.73 13.80
C MET A 124 32.28 5.82 12.76
N GLY A 125 32.49 6.29 11.52
CA GLY A 125 33.09 5.51 10.44
C GLY A 125 32.16 4.48 9.80
N ALA A 126 30.84 4.61 9.97
CA ALA A 126 29.87 3.68 9.39
C ALA A 126 29.80 3.82 7.85
N SER A 127 29.79 2.68 7.15
CA SER A 127 29.51 2.62 5.71
C SER A 127 28.05 2.98 5.40
N THR A 128 27.76 3.35 4.14
CA THR A 128 26.38 3.67 3.69
C THR A 128 25.37 2.56 4.03
N GLY A 129 25.77 1.29 3.86
CA GLY A 129 24.91 0.15 4.21
C GLY A 129 24.65 0.08 5.71
N GLN A 130 25.68 0.30 6.54
CA GLN A 130 25.52 0.33 8.00
C GLN A 130 24.61 1.47 8.45
N ILE A 131 24.76 2.67 7.89
CA ILE A 131 23.86 3.80 8.16
C ILE A 131 22.41 3.43 7.84
N ILE A 132 22.14 2.80 6.69
CA ILE A 132 20.78 2.42 6.31
C ILE A 132 20.22 1.34 7.25
N TYR A 133 20.94 0.23 7.44
CA TYR A 133 20.42 -0.94 8.15
C TYR A 133 20.43 -0.81 9.67
N HIS A 134 21.40 -0.10 10.24
CA HIS A 134 21.61 -0.03 11.69
C HIS A 134 21.23 1.31 12.32
N ILE A 135 21.05 2.37 11.53
CA ILE A 135 20.66 3.69 12.04
C ILE A 135 19.30 4.07 11.45
N LEU A 136 19.21 4.24 10.14
CA LEU A 136 18.02 4.79 9.48
C LEU A 136 16.79 3.89 9.63
N LEU A 137 16.90 2.59 9.32
CA LEU A 137 15.77 1.66 9.40
C LEU A 137 15.25 1.48 10.84
N PRO A 138 16.11 1.25 11.86
CA PRO A 138 15.67 1.18 13.25
C PRO A 138 14.94 2.44 13.74
N GLU A 139 15.52 3.62 13.50
CA GLU A 139 14.93 4.91 13.91
C GLU A 139 13.61 5.20 13.17
N ALA A 140 13.48 4.74 11.92
CA ALA A 140 12.27 4.93 11.13
C ALA A 140 11.13 3.95 11.46
N LYS A 141 11.37 2.89 12.25
CA LYS A 141 10.40 1.79 12.47
C LYS A 141 8.98 2.25 12.79
N PRO A 142 8.74 3.16 13.75
CA PRO A 142 7.37 3.59 14.07
C PRO A 142 6.70 4.29 12.88
N GLY A 143 7.44 5.16 12.19
CA GLY A 143 6.95 5.86 11.00
C GLY A 143 6.69 4.92 9.83
N LEU A 144 7.52 3.89 9.64
CA LEU A 144 7.33 2.86 8.61
C LEU A 144 6.08 2.02 8.88
N ILE A 145 5.80 1.64 10.13
CA ILE A 145 4.57 0.92 10.49
C ILE A 145 3.34 1.76 10.16
N HIS A 146 3.37 3.06 10.49
CA HIS A 146 2.29 3.97 10.14
C HIS A 146 2.13 4.09 8.62
N ALA A 147 3.23 4.21 7.87
CA ALA A 147 3.22 4.23 6.41
C ALA A 147 2.64 2.93 5.80
N ILE A 148 2.98 1.76 6.35
CA ILE A 148 2.41 0.48 5.93
C ILE A 148 0.90 0.46 6.18
N THR A 149 0.45 0.96 7.34
CA THR A 149 -0.97 1.05 7.71
C THR A 149 -1.73 1.92 6.73
N VAL A 150 -1.22 3.12 6.42
CA VAL A 150 -1.81 4.04 5.44
C VAL A 150 -1.87 3.41 4.05
N THR A 151 -0.81 2.71 3.62
CA THR A 151 -0.81 1.96 2.35
C THR A 151 -1.87 0.86 2.33
N ALA A 152 -2.00 0.09 3.40
CA ALA A 152 -2.97 -0.99 3.48
C ALA A 152 -4.42 -0.45 3.44
N ILE A 153 -4.71 0.66 4.14
CA ILE A 153 -6.00 1.36 4.06
C ILE A 153 -6.27 1.89 2.65
N THR A 154 -5.24 2.45 2.00
CA THR A 154 -5.34 2.92 0.61
C THR A 154 -5.65 1.74 -0.34
N LEU A 155 -5.05 0.58 -0.09
CA LEU A 155 -5.31 -0.65 -0.84
C LEU A 155 -6.73 -1.18 -0.65
N VAL A 156 -7.39 -0.94 0.50
CA VAL A 156 -8.83 -1.24 0.65
C VAL A 156 -9.63 -0.43 -0.37
N ASN A 157 -9.38 0.88 -0.47
CA ASN A 157 -10.03 1.75 -1.45
C ASN A 157 -9.76 1.30 -2.90
N TYR A 158 -8.51 0.94 -3.19
CA TYR A 158 -8.13 0.46 -4.52
C TYR A 158 -8.77 -0.90 -4.85
N SER A 159 -8.86 -1.81 -3.88
CA SER A 159 -9.52 -3.12 -4.07
C SER A 159 -11.01 -2.96 -4.36
N ALA A 160 -11.68 -1.98 -3.73
CA ALA A 160 -13.07 -1.66 -4.02
C ALA A 160 -13.24 -1.17 -5.46
N MET A 161 -12.33 -0.32 -5.95
CA MET A 161 -12.30 0.12 -7.37
C MET A 161 -12.02 -1.05 -8.32
N ALA A 162 -11.14 -1.97 -7.94
CA ALA A 162 -10.84 -3.18 -8.72
C ALA A 162 -12.08 -4.09 -8.87
N GLY A 163 -13.05 -3.99 -7.94
CA GLY A 163 -14.34 -4.66 -8.06
C GLY A 163 -15.10 -4.35 -9.35
N THR A 164 -14.85 -3.18 -9.97
CA THR A 164 -15.45 -2.76 -11.25
C THR A 164 -14.99 -3.59 -12.44
N VAL A 165 -13.82 -4.21 -12.37
CA VAL A 165 -13.24 -5.06 -13.44
C VAL A 165 -13.31 -6.55 -13.11
N GLY A 166 -14.13 -6.93 -12.12
CA GLY A 166 -14.30 -8.32 -11.71
C GLY A 166 -13.17 -8.87 -10.84
N ALA A 167 -12.54 -8.03 -10.01
CA ALA A 167 -11.56 -8.49 -9.02
C ALA A 167 -12.18 -9.36 -7.91
N GLY A 168 -13.46 -9.15 -7.60
CA GLY A 168 -14.12 -9.71 -6.42
C GLY A 168 -14.13 -8.75 -5.23
N GLY A 169 -14.42 -9.28 -4.06
CA GLY A 169 -14.43 -8.58 -2.79
C GLY A 169 -15.63 -7.67 -2.57
N LEU A 170 -15.54 -6.88 -1.50
CA LEU A 170 -16.60 -5.95 -1.08
C LEU A 170 -16.95 -4.94 -2.17
N GLY A 171 -15.98 -4.55 -3.01
CA GLY A 171 -16.23 -3.69 -4.17
C GLY A 171 -17.19 -4.31 -5.17
N THR A 172 -16.93 -5.56 -5.59
CA THR A 172 -17.81 -6.27 -6.54
C THR A 172 -19.20 -6.48 -5.94
N LEU A 173 -19.31 -6.81 -4.65
CA LEU A 173 -20.60 -6.95 -3.98
C LEU A 173 -21.40 -5.63 -3.97
N ALA A 174 -20.75 -4.52 -3.57
CA ALA A 174 -21.36 -3.20 -3.55
C ALA A 174 -21.82 -2.75 -4.95
N ILE A 175 -21.00 -2.96 -5.98
CA ILE A 175 -21.32 -2.54 -7.35
C ILE A 175 -22.46 -3.38 -7.92
N ASN A 176 -22.33 -4.71 -7.89
CA ASN A 176 -23.25 -5.59 -8.60
C ASN A 176 -24.59 -5.75 -7.89
N TYR A 177 -24.61 -5.71 -6.56
CA TYR A 177 -25.83 -5.91 -5.77
C TYR A 177 -26.32 -4.62 -5.11
N GLY A 178 -25.43 -3.80 -4.55
CA GLY A 178 -25.81 -2.54 -3.93
C GLY A 178 -26.26 -1.50 -4.96
N TYR A 179 -25.38 -1.17 -5.90
CA TYR A 179 -25.61 -0.12 -6.89
C TYR A 179 -26.48 -0.59 -8.07
N GLN A 180 -26.04 -1.60 -8.82
CA GLN A 180 -26.71 -2.03 -10.06
C GLN A 180 -28.12 -2.60 -9.84
N ARG A 181 -28.34 -3.28 -8.70
CA ARG A 181 -29.66 -3.84 -8.33
C ARG A 181 -30.43 -2.95 -7.34
N PHE A 182 -29.94 -1.74 -7.06
CA PHE A 182 -30.54 -0.80 -6.13
C PHE A 182 -30.87 -1.38 -4.74
N ASN A 183 -30.06 -2.33 -4.26
CA ASN A 183 -30.25 -2.91 -2.93
C ASN A 183 -29.56 -2.05 -1.86
N ALA A 184 -30.33 -1.11 -1.30
CA ALA A 184 -29.84 -0.23 -0.23
C ALA A 184 -29.33 -0.98 1.01
N GLY A 185 -29.89 -2.16 1.32
CA GLY A 185 -29.46 -2.99 2.44
C GLY A 185 -28.03 -3.53 2.25
N ILE A 186 -27.71 -4.03 1.06
CA ILE A 186 -26.35 -4.51 0.72
C ILE A 186 -25.37 -3.34 0.65
N MET A 187 -25.78 -2.22 0.05
CA MET A 187 -24.95 -1.02 -0.04
C MET A 187 -24.55 -0.52 1.35
N PHE A 188 -25.53 -0.31 2.24
CA PHE A 188 -25.29 0.15 3.61
C PHE A 188 -24.43 -0.84 4.40
N SER A 189 -24.74 -2.14 4.32
CA SER A 189 -23.97 -3.17 5.02
C SER A 189 -22.52 -3.21 4.57
N THR A 190 -22.26 -3.08 3.26
CA THR A 190 -20.90 -3.07 2.72
C THR A 190 -20.11 -1.85 3.20
N VAL A 191 -20.74 -0.67 3.22
CA VAL A 191 -20.10 0.56 3.75
C VAL A 191 -19.74 0.39 5.22
N VAL A 192 -20.65 -0.14 6.05
CA VAL A 192 -20.39 -0.40 7.47
C VAL A 192 -19.22 -1.36 7.65
N VAL A 193 -19.18 -2.45 6.89
CA VAL A 193 -18.07 -3.42 6.93
C VAL A 193 -16.75 -2.77 6.53
N LEU A 194 -16.71 -1.97 5.46
CA LEU A 194 -15.50 -1.25 5.04
C LEU A 194 -15.02 -0.26 6.10
N ILE A 195 -15.94 0.47 6.75
CA ILE A 195 -15.59 1.38 7.86
C ILE A 195 -14.97 0.59 9.01
N ILE A 196 -15.61 -0.50 9.45
CA ILE A 196 -15.09 -1.34 10.53
C ILE A 196 -13.70 -1.88 10.17
N LEU A 197 -13.53 -2.39 8.95
CA LEU A 197 -12.26 -2.94 8.47
C LEU A 197 -11.16 -1.87 8.52
N VAL A 198 -11.40 -0.68 7.99
CA VAL A 198 -10.43 0.42 8.01
C VAL A 198 -10.10 0.86 9.44
N GLN A 199 -11.09 0.96 10.32
CA GLN A 199 -10.87 1.32 11.73
C GLN A 199 -10.02 0.27 12.45
N LEU A 200 -10.29 -1.03 12.23
CA LEU A 200 -9.49 -2.10 12.80
C LEU A 200 -8.04 -2.07 12.30
N MET A 201 -7.83 -1.79 11.01
CA MET A 201 -6.49 -1.63 10.44
C MET A 201 -5.76 -0.44 11.06
N GLN A 202 -6.42 0.72 11.19
CA GLN A 202 -5.86 1.91 11.80
C GLN A 202 -5.48 1.66 13.26
N MET A 203 -6.41 1.11 14.06
CA MET A 203 -6.18 0.77 15.47
C MET A 203 -5.02 -0.22 15.64
N GLY A 204 -4.96 -1.26 14.81
CA GLY A 204 -3.87 -2.23 14.82
C GLY A 204 -2.53 -1.59 14.46
N GLY A 205 -2.49 -0.75 13.43
CA GLY A 205 -1.30 0.00 13.03
C GLY A 205 -0.79 0.94 14.11
N ASP A 206 -1.68 1.71 14.72
CA ASP A 206 -1.32 2.66 15.79
C ASP A 206 -0.84 1.95 17.06
N TYR A 207 -1.47 0.82 17.41
CA TYR A 207 -1.01 -0.02 18.51
C TYR A 207 0.40 -0.57 18.25
N LEU A 208 0.65 -1.09 17.05
CA LEU A 208 1.97 -1.58 16.67
C LEU A 208 3.01 -0.46 16.67
N ALA A 209 2.71 0.69 16.08
CA ALA A 209 3.65 1.83 16.02
C ALA A 209 4.04 2.32 17.42
N LYS A 210 3.08 2.44 18.35
CA LYS A 210 3.34 2.83 19.74
C LYS A 210 4.27 1.87 20.47
N ARG A 211 4.17 0.56 20.20
CA ARG A 211 5.05 -0.44 20.81
C ARG A 211 6.53 -0.21 20.45
N PHE A 212 6.81 0.33 19.26
CA PHE A 212 8.18 0.61 18.80
C PHE A 212 8.66 2.04 19.08
N LEU A 213 7.80 2.92 19.60
CA LEU A 213 8.17 4.29 20.03
C LEU A 213 8.90 4.31 21.39
N HIS A 214 8.82 3.23 22.17
CA HIS A 214 9.34 3.14 23.54
C HIS A 214 10.66 2.36 23.67
N HIS A 215 11.41 2.19 22.58
CA HIS A 215 12.74 1.59 22.58
C HIS A 215 13.76 2.50 21.93
#